data_AF-A0A354I5J1-F1
#
_entry.id   AF-A0A354I5J1-F1
#
_cell.length_a   1.000
_cell.length_b   1.000
_cell.length_c   1.000
_cell.angle_alpha   90.00
_cell.angle_beta   90.00
_cell.angle_gamma   90.00
#
_symmetry.space_group_name_H-M   'P 1'
#
loop_
_entity.id
_entity.type
_entity.pdbx_description
1 polymer ?
#
loop_
_entity_poly.entity_id
_entity_poly.type
_entity_poly.pdbx_seq_one_letter_code
_entity_poly.pdbx_strand_id
1 'polypeptide(L)'
;MKNKTKRRVSLFIMLSMVLSLLQGLVLYRGEVQASSWPAVSNSKYLKCYTISTGNNTTAYTSSNLKTKKGTIYGTDELYVYSINDTFAYVSYPVSGGRKYAYIPTGVITSNNQTHVRAAAREKITTYKRAGSGTYGYISKGDQVMRVAVSGSYSQVIYPTGTTMKMGWITTAAYNSYIAVQGNSETSAGNEYSSNSSGAKLGTYGSGKVRCYTLAASGRAYAYDDAALRNKNNSRYIDCATDEVYVQSVNIAYGSVLLSYPVSGGRRSMYFKLSDIMVNSGGRPSTLYAKHKIITYQRASTVKQYGYIQNEEVVVVGASGGYTQIIYSIGSGNYKMGFIRTADIENISSGNGGQTTGNSGLAQKIVNYELSQVGVSDYQGNNNVPYNTWYYGRTVNGAGYAWCMAFQAYSANQFGMLNTAIPKTASCTQAVNWYKDRGQFHYSKCYGGNYTPKAGDLVFYYDTSSRSICHVGMIIAAPVNGYLQTVEGNIWCSDGNWRVQKFTKNTKRTVNHSYVYGYASPAY
;
A
#
# COMPACT_ATOMS: atom_id res chain seq x y z
N MET A 1 7.07 55.96 -49.13
CA MET A 1 7.59 55.41 -47.85
C MET A 1 6.64 55.78 -46.72
N LYS A 2 6.36 54.81 -45.85
CA LYS A 2 5.65 54.89 -44.55
C LYS A 2 4.17 55.29 -44.55
N ASN A 3 3.29 54.27 -44.54
CA ASN A 3 2.18 54.13 -43.57
C ASN A 3 1.33 52.87 -43.85
N LYS A 4 1.96 51.69 -43.71
CA LYS A 4 1.27 50.39 -43.61
C LYS A 4 1.58 49.74 -42.25
N THR A 5 1.11 50.36 -41.18
CA THR A 5 1.07 49.71 -39.85
C THR A 5 0.00 50.38 -39.00
N LYS A 6 -1.28 49.97 -39.17
CA LYS A 6 -2.37 50.13 -38.17
C LYS A 6 -3.75 49.64 -38.65
N ARG A 7 -3.81 48.58 -39.45
CA ARG A 7 -5.09 47.96 -39.85
C ARG A 7 -5.01 46.42 -39.94
N ARG A 8 -4.44 45.81 -38.90
CA ARG A 8 -4.44 44.34 -38.66
C ARG A 8 -4.53 44.01 -37.16
N VAL A 9 -5.35 44.75 -36.40
CA VAL A 9 -5.55 44.51 -34.95
C VAL A 9 -7.02 44.33 -34.56
N SER A 10 -7.95 44.23 -35.53
CA SER A 10 -9.39 44.09 -35.22
C SER A 10 -10.05 42.83 -35.80
N LEU A 11 -9.27 41.79 -36.11
CA LEU A 11 -9.80 40.48 -36.54
C LEU A 11 -9.25 39.30 -35.73
N PHE A 12 -8.83 39.53 -34.48
CA PHE A 12 -8.35 38.50 -33.56
C PHE A 12 -9.05 38.49 -32.20
N ILE A 13 -10.18 39.20 -32.06
CA ILE A 13 -10.98 39.25 -30.83
C ILE A 13 -12.34 38.53 -30.98
N MET A 14 -12.67 38.02 -32.17
CA MET A 14 -13.88 37.23 -32.42
C MET A 14 -13.53 35.83 -32.95
N LEU A 15 -12.60 35.14 -32.28
CA LEU A 15 -12.37 33.69 -32.43
C LEU A 15 -11.97 33.04 -31.09
N SER A 16 -12.55 33.54 -30.00
CA SER A 16 -12.28 33.04 -28.64
C SER A 16 -13.56 32.84 -27.81
N MET A 17 -14.74 32.91 -28.43
CA MET A 17 -16.04 32.74 -27.74
C MET A 17 -16.91 31.57 -28.24
N VAL A 18 -16.36 30.65 -29.04
CA VAL A 18 -17.01 29.37 -29.32
C VAL A 18 -15.97 28.25 -29.23
N LEU A 19 -15.54 27.94 -28.00
CA LEU A 19 -14.96 26.63 -27.65
C LEU A 19 -15.02 26.37 -26.13
N SER A 20 -16.01 26.96 -25.44
CA SER A 20 -16.22 26.82 -23.99
C SER A 20 -17.41 25.91 -23.65
N LEU A 21 -17.61 24.83 -24.41
CA LEU A 21 -18.54 23.76 -24.08
C LEU A 21 -17.93 22.39 -24.42
N LEU A 22 -16.87 22.03 -23.68
CA LEU A 22 -16.51 20.63 -23.40
C LEU A 22 -15.53 20.57 -22.21
N GLN A 23 -15.96 21.06 -21.04
CA GLN A 23 -15.29 20.71 -19.78
C GLN A 23 -15.87 19.40 -19.28
N GLY A 24 -15.13 18.30 -19.47
CA GLY A 24 -15.63 16.99 -19.06
C GLY A 24 -14.76 15.80 -19.43
N LEU A 25 -13.44 15.89 -19.30
CA LEU A 25 -12.60 14.71 -19.04
C LEU A 25 -11.26 15.13 -18.44
N VAL A 26 -11.25 15.35 -17.12
CA VAL A 26 -10.00 15.41 -16.37
C VAL A 26 -9.41 14.00 -16.38
N LEU A 27 -8.44 13.75 -17.26
CA LEU A 27 -7.48 12.68 -17.06
C LEU A 27 -6.65 13.03 -15.82
N TYR A 28 -7.04 12.50 -14.67
CA TYR A 28 -6.20 12.52 -13.46
C TYR A 28 -5.02 11.57 -13.70
N ARG A 29 -3.97 12.05 -14.40
CA ARG A 29 -2.64 11.46 -14.25
C ARG A 29 -2.17 11.84 -12.85
N GLY A 30 -2.12 10.87 -11.94
CA GLY A 30 -1.47 11.07 -10.65
C GLY A 30 0.01 11.38 -10.89
N GLU A 31 0.40 12.64 -10.77
CA GLU A 31 1.82 12.98 -10.66
C GLU A 31 2.33 12.49 -9.30
N VAL A 32 3.36 11.64 -9.31
CA VAL A 32 4.09 11.27 -8.10
C VAL A 32 4.78 12.54 -7.61
N GLN A 33 4.32 13.09 -6.47
CA GLN A 33 4.99 14.26 -5.89
C GLN A 33 6.43 13.90 -5.51
N ALA A 34 7.39 14.70 -5.99
CA ALA A 34 8.80 14.52 -5.68
C ALA A 34 9.05 14.63 -4.17
N SER A 35 9.99 13.85 -3.66
CA SER A 35 10.29 13.84 -2.22
C SER A 35 10.92 15.17 -1.78
N SER A 36 10.48 15.68 -0.63
CA SER A 36 10.97 16.95 -0.07
C SER A 36 12.32 16.77 0.64
N TRP A 37 13.39 16.63 -0.15
CA TRP A 37 14.75 16.54 0.37
C TRP A 37 15.17 17.79 1.14
N PRO A 38 16.07 17.68 2.14
CA PRO A 38 16.64 18.84 2.80
C PRO A 38 17.44 19.66 1.80
N ALA A 39 17.39 20.99 1.93
CA ALA A 39 18.28 21.87 1.20
C ALA A 39 19.73 21.54 1.58
N VAL A 40 20.50 21.06 0.60
CA VAL A 40 21.93 20.76 0.71
C VAL A 40 22.74 21.68 -0.21
N SER A 41 23.95 22.03 0.22
CA SER A 41 24.87 22.90 -0.51
C SER A 41 26.32 22.64 -0.07
N ASN A 42 27.27 23.35 -0.69
CA ASN A 42 28.70 23.27 -0.31
C ASN A 42 28.97 23.65 1.15
N SER A 43 28.16 24.54 1.74
CA SER A 43 28.28 24.98 3.14
C SER A 43 27.35 24.24 4.10
N LYS A 44 26.37 23.49 3.59
CA LYS A 44 25.37 22.73 4.37
C LYS A 44 25.09 21.40 3.70
N TYR A 45 25.98 20.43 3.87
CA TYR A 45 25.90 19.12 3.21
C TYR A 45 25.49 17.99 4.18
N LEU A 46 25.06 16.87 3.60
CA LEU A 46 24.62 15.68 4.31
C LEU A 46 25.69 14.59 4.28
N LYS A 47 26.09 14.07 5.45
CA LYS A 47 27.03 12.94 5.54
C LYS A 47 26.28 11.62 5.66
N CYS A 48 26.71 10.59 4.95
CA CYS A 48 26.06 9.28 4.97
C CYS A 48 27.00 8.15 4.53
N TYR A 49 26.50 6.92 4.61
CA TYR A 49 27.13 5.74 4.03
C TYR A 49 26.18 5.08 3.03
N THR A 50 26.72 4.25 2.14
CA THR A 50 25.90 3.38 1.28
C THR A 50 25.10 2.37 2.12
N ILE A 51 23.93 1.94 1.66
CA ILE A 51 23.13 0.93 2.37
C ILE A 51 23.82 -0.44 2.32
N SER A 52 24.39 -0.81 1.17
CA SER A 52 25.10 -2.09 0.98
C SER A 52 26.57 -2.00 1.38
N THR A 53 27.09 -3.08 1.99
CA THR A 53 28.52 -3.31 2.27
C THR A 53 29.15 -4.37 1.35
N GLY A 54 28.33 -5.16 0.65
CA GLY A 54 28.80 -6.31 -0.13
C GLY A 54 29.30 -5.96 -1.53
N ASN A 55 28.90 -4.81 -2.07
CA ASN A 55 29.25 -4.39 -3.42
C ASN A 55 29.77 -2.96 -3.44
N ASN A 56 30.84 -2.73 -4.20
CA ASN A 56 31.33 -1.40 -4.48
C ASN A 56 30.33 -0.64 -5.35
N THR A 57 30.16 0.65 -5.08
CA THR A 57 29.27 1.54 -5.81
C THR A 57 30.02 2.19 -6.97
N THR A 58 29.44 2.13 -8.18
CA THR A 58 29.93 2.90 -9.32
C THR A 58 29.55 4.37 -9.16
N ALA A 59 30.54 5.26 -9.26
CA ALA A 59 30.36 6.70 -9.27
C ALA A 59 30.39 7.23 -10.71
N TYR A 60 29.56 8.22 -11.05
CA TYR A 60 29.34 8.69 -12.42
C TYR A 60 29.75 10.15 -12.63
N THR A 61 30.04 10.52 -13.88
CA THR A 61 30.46 11.88 -14.24
C THR A 61 29.32 12.90 -14.23
N SER A 62 28.08 12.47 -14.48
CA SER A 62 26.91 13.34 -14.56
C SER A 62 25.65 12.67 -14.00
N SER A 63 24.58 13.46 -13.85
CA SER A 63 23.26 13.04 -13.34
C SER A 63 22.54 12.01 -14.21
N ASN A 64 23.02 11.72 -15.42
CA ASN A 64 22.44 10.68 -16.28
C ASN A 64 22.88 9.25 -15.93
N LEU A 65 23.86 9.11 -15.01
CA LEU A 65 24.32 7.84 -14.47
C LEU A 65 24.84 6.84 -15.54
N LYS A 66 25.44 7.34 -16.64
CA LYS A 66 25.95 6.50 -17.73
C LYS A 66 27.46 6.27 -17.69
N THR A 67 28.25 7.35 -17.56
CA THR A 67 29.71 7.28 -17.69
C THR A 67 30.37 7.12 -16.32
N LYS A 68 31.06 6.00 -16.12
CA LYS A 68 31.82 5.71 -14.89
C LYS A 68 32.93 6.74 -14.69
N LYS A 69 33.01 7.30 -13.48
CA LYS A 69 34.04 8.22 -12.99
C LYS A 69 34.94 7.60 -11.93
N GLY A 70 34.42 6.65 -11.15
CA GLY A 70 35.16 6.04 -10.07
C GLY A 70 34.37 4.96 -9.33
N THR A 71 34.91 4.56 -8.19
CA THR A 71 34.38 3.49 -7.35
C THR A 71 34.36 3.96 -5.91
N ILE A 72 33.23 3.75 -5.23
CA ILE A 72 32.96 4.08 -3.84
C ILE A 72 32.84 2.76 -3.07
N TYR A 73 33.54 2.64 -1.95
CA TYR A 73 33.52 1.46 -1.10
C TYR A 73 32.44 1.56 -0.02
N GLY A 74 31.94 0.43 0.47
CA GLY A 74 30.99 0.41 1.59
C GLY A 74 31.56 1.00 2.88
N THR A 75 32.87 1.15 3.01
CA THR A 75 33.51 1.79 4.16
C THR A 75 33.58 3.31 4.04
N ASP A 76 33.25 3.88 2.88
CA ASP A 76 33.44 5.31 2.61
C ASP A 76 32.30 6.16 3.17
N GLU A 77 32.65 7.21 3.92
CA GLU A 77 31.70 8.26 4.29
C GLU A 77 31.54 9.26 3.13
N LEU A 78 30.30 9.43 2.68
CA LEU A 78 29.91 10.27 1.56
C LEU A 78 29.37 11.60 2.05
N TYR A 79 29.72 12.69 1.36
CA TYR A 79 29.12 14.01 1.60
C TYR A 79 28.24 14.37 0.42
N VAL A 80 26.94 14.54 0.65
CA VAL A 80 25.92 14.81 -0.37
C VAL A 80 25.66 16.31 -0.43
N TYR A 81 25.88 16.89 -1.61
CA TYR A 81 25.74 18.31 -1.89
C TYR A 81 24.52 18.64 -2.76
N SER A 82 23.93 17.64 -3.42
CA SER A 82 22.63 17.72 -4.10
C SER A 82 21.98 16.34 -4.09
N ILE A 83 20.67 16.27 -3.94
CA ILE A 83 19.91 15.02 -3.91
C ILE A 83 18.49 15.23 -4.42
N ASN A 84 18.02 14.27 -5.20
CA ASN A 84 16.61 14.10 -5.55
C ASN A 84 16.29 12.60 -5.57
N ASP A 85 15.11 12.22 -6.08
CA ASP A 85 14.65 10.83 -6.06
C ASP A 85 15.45 9.91 -7.00
N THR A 86 16.18 10.48 -7.95
CA THR A 86 16.92 9.74 -8.99
C THR A 86 18.41 9.66 -8.67
N PHE A 87 19.04 10.78 -8.31
CA PHE A 87 20.49 10.84 -8.08
C PHE A 87 20.87 11.72 -6.89
N ALA A 88 22.07 11.45 -6.38
CA ALA A 88 22.79 12.29 -5.42
C ALA A 88 24.14 12.72 -6.00
N TYR A 89 24.47 14.00 -5.88
CA TYR A 89 25.82 14.52 -6.13
C TYR A 89 26.62 14.49 -4.83
N VAL A 90 27.69 13.69 -4.81
CA VAL A 90 28.42 13.36 -3.60
C VAL A 90 29.92 13.61 -3.76
N SER A 91 30.61 13.82 -2.63
CA SER A 91 32.05 13.58 -2.54
C SER A 91 32.35 12.30 -1.75
N TYR A 92 33.41 11.61 -2.15
CA TYR A 92 33.87 10.36 -1.55
C TYR A 92 35.41 10.36 -1.42
N PRO A 93 35.98 9.64 -0.43
CA PRO A 93 37.42 9.64 -0.17
C PRO A 93 38.23 8.94 -1.27
N VAL A 94 39.45 9.42 -1.50
CA VAL A 94 40.50 8.82 -2.34
C VAL A 94 41.87 9.07 -1.70
N SER A 95 42.93 8.42 -2.17
CA SER A 95 44.29 8.52 -1.59
C SER A 95 44.85 9.94 -1.46
N GLY A 96 44.41 10.89 -2.30
CA GLY A 96 44.83 12.30 -2.27
C GLY A 96 43.76 13.29 -1.79
N GLY A 97 42.71 12.83 -1.09
CA GLY A 97 41.64 13.69 -0.58
C GLY A 97 40.25 13.18 -0.93
N ARG A 98 39.45 13.97 -1.64
CA ARG A 98 38.08 13.60 -2.03
C ARG A 98 37.82 13.87 -3.51
N LYS A 99 37.06 12.99 -4.16
CA LYS A 99 36.52 13.20 -5.51
C LYS A 99 35.03 13.46 -5.44
N TYR A 100 34.50 14.15 -6.44
CA TYR A 100 33.07 14.47 -6.58
C TYR A 100 32.45 13.73 -7.76
N ALA A 101 31.27 13.16 -7.58
CA ALA A 101 30.58 12.37 -8.60
C ALA A 101 29.07 12.26 -8.33
N TYR A 102 28.34 11.71 -9.30
CA TYR A 102 26.93 11.37 -9.17
C TYR A 102 26.76 9.89 -8.84
N ILE A 103 25.78 9.55 -8.01
CA ILE A 103 25.35 8.18 -7.71
C ILE A 103 23.83 8.08 -7.76
N PRO A 104 23.24 6.89 -8.02
CA PRO A 104 21.81 6.70 -7.82
C PRO A 104 21.43 6.94 -6.34
N THR A 105 20.33 7.65 -6.09
CA THR A 105 19.85 7.91 -4.71
C THR A 105 19.58 6.62 -3.95
N GLY A 106 19.10 5.58 -4.65
CA GLY A 106 18.86 4.23 -4.14
C GLY A 106 20.07 3.57 -3.46
N VAL A 107 21.29 4.06 -3.71
CA VAL A 107 22.51 3.53 -3.08
C VAL A 107 22.62 3.94 -1.61
N ILE A 108 22.14 5.13 -1.25
CA ILE A 108 22.27 5.71 0.10
C ILE A 108 20.96 5.67 0.90
N THR A 109 19.82 5.56 0.22
CA THR A 109 18.49 5.46 0.84
C THR A 109 17.52 4.75 -0.08
N SER A 110 16.63 3.90 0.46
CA SER A 110 15.53 3.32 -0.31
C SER A 110 14.38 4.30 -0.53
N ASN A 111 14.42 5.47 0.13
CA ASN A 111 13.45 6.55 0.03
C ASN A 111 11.98 6.09 0.03
N ASN A 112 11.64 5.17 0.94
CA ASN A 112 10.33 4.52 0.97
C ASN A 112 9.40 5.10 2.04
N GLN A 113 9.67 6.31 2.52
CA GLN A 113 8.86 7.01 3.51
C GLN A 113 8.61 8.45 3.07
N THR A 114 7.45 8.99 3.44
CA THR A 114 7.22 10.43 3.34
C THR A 114 8.20 11.17 4.25
N HIS A 115 8.83 12.21 3.71
CA HIS A 115 9.76 13.07 4.44
C HIS A 115 9.03 13.97 5.42
N VAL A 116 8.92 13.51 6.67
CA VAL A 116 8.30 14.25 7.78
C VAL A 116 9.37 14.57 8.82
N ARG A 117 9.38 15.82 9.30
CA ARG A 117 10.30 16.30 10.35
C ARG A 117 9.60 16.33 11.71
N ALA A 118 10.32 15.94 12.76
CA ALA A 118 9.87 16.07 14.14
C ALA A 118 11.06 16.28 15.08
N ALA A 119 10.82 16.96 16.21
CA ALA A 119 11.81 17.16 17.24
C ALA A 119 12.08 15.86 18.00
N ALA A 120 13.34 15.48 18.16
CA ALA A 120 13.72 14.39 19.05
C ALA A 120 13.49 14.78 20.52
N ARG A 121 12.84 13.93 21.29
CA ARG A 121 12.51 14.16 22.71
C ARG A 121 13.63 13.71 23.65
N GLU A 122 14.58 12.93 23.17
CA GLU A 122 15.72 12.43 23.93
C GLU A 122 16.96 12.28 23.05
N LYS A 123 18.12 12.06 23.68
CA LYS A 123 19.35 11.73 22.97
C LYS A 123 19.28 10.29 22.44
N ILE A 124 19.49 10.10 21.13
CA ILE A 124 19.32 8.79 20.47
C ILE A 124 20.60 8.44 19.71
N THR A 125 21.21 7.30 20.02
CA THR A 125 22.36 6.77 19.28
C THR A 125 21.96 6.41 17.85
N THR A 126 22.78 6.79 16.88
CA THR A 126 22.59 6.47 15.46
C THR A 126 23.66 5.52 14.97
N TYR A 127 23.31 4.76 13.93
CA TYR A 127 24.15 3.75 13.30
C TYR A 127 24.44 4.12 11.84
N LYS A 128 25.59 3.67 11.33
CA LYS A 128 26.00 3.90 9.94
C LYS A 128 25.05 3.17 8.99
N ARG A 129 24.59 1.99 9.41
CA ARG A 129 23.61 1.12 8.74
C ARG A 129 22.66 0.52 9.77
N ALA A 130 21.60 -0.14 9.32
CA ALA A 130 20.69 -0.89 10.19
C ALA A 130 21.48 -1.86 11.09
N GLY A 131 21.54 -1.55 12.39
CA GLY A 131 22.19 -2.37 13.43
C GLY A 131 23.72 -2.48 13.33
N SER A 132 24.40 -1.68 12.51
CA SER A 132 25.84 -1.83 12.26
C SER A 132 26.60 -0.51 12.42
N GLY A 133 27.58 -0.53 13.34
CA GLY A 133 28.54 0.52 13.61
C GLY A 133 27.92 1.84 14.09
N THR A 134 28.28 2.29 15.30
CA THR A 134 27.84 3.61 15.78
C THR A 134 28.31 4.72 14.84
N TYR A 135 27.43 5.68 14.56
CA TYR A 135 27.71 6.81 13.67
C TYR A 135 27.70 8.17 14.38
N GLY A 136 26.94 8.29 15.46
CA GLY A 136 26.80 9.50 16.24
C GLY A 136 25.56 9.42 17.12
N TYR A 137 24.97 10.58 17.36
CA TYR A 137 23.72 10.68 18.09
C TYR A 137 22.88 11.84 17.55
N ILE A 138 21.57 11.72 17.73
CA ILE A 138 20.59 12.79 17.65
C ILE A 138 20.50 13.40 19.05
N SER A 139 20.58 14.72 19.16
CA SER A 139 20.38 15.44 20.42
C SER A 139 18.89 15.64 20.69
N LYS A 140 18.52 15.73 21.96
CA LYS A 140 17.19 16.22 22.34
C LYS A 140 16.96 17.62 21.74
N GLY A 141 15.83 17.81 21.09
CA GLY A 141 15.44 19.02 20.37
C GLY A 141 15.76 19.02 18.86
N ASP A 142 16.59 18.10 18.38
CA ASP A 142 16.98 18.06 16.97
C ASP A 142 15.80 17.78 16.04
N GLN A 143 15.72 18.51 14.93
CA GLN A 143 14.71 18.26 13.89
C GLN A 143 15.12 17.09 13.01
N VAL A 144 14.49 15.95 13.22
CA VAL A 144 14.81 14.69 12.56
C VAL A 144 13.78 14.37 11.49
N MET A 145 14.26 14.02 10.30
CA MET A 145 13.44 13.63 9.17
C MET A 145 13.55 12.14 8.87
N ARG A 146 12.44 11.39 8.85
CA ARG A 146 12.46 9.98 8.41
C ARG A 146 12.43 9.90 6.89
N VAL A 147 13.31 9.09 6.32
CA VAL A 147 13.45 8.94 4.86
C VAL A 147 13.30 7.49 4.39
N ALA A 148 13.58 6.51 5.26
CA ALA A 148 13.37 5.11 4.92
C ALA A 148 13.09 4.22 6.14
N VAL A 149 12.54 3.04 5.88
CA VAL A 149 12.44 1.92 6.82
C VAL A 149 13.01 0.66 6.17
N SER A 150 13.83 -0.06 6.92
CA SER A 150 14.35 -1.37 6.56
C SER A 150 14.38 -2.25 7.81
N GLY A 151 13.53 -3.29 7.83
CA GLY A 151 13.32 -4.13 9.01
C GLY A 151 12.98 -3.30 10.26
N SER A 152 13.68 -3.58 11.35
CA SER A 152 13.49 -2.89 12.65
C SER A 152 14.18 -1.53 12.76
N TYR A 153 14.66 -0.97 11.65
CA TYR A 153 15.40 0.30 11.65
C TYR A 153 14.74 1.34 10.75
N SER A 154 14.78 2.58 11.22
CA SER A 154 14.37 3.77 10.48
C SER A 154 15.61 4.56 10.09
N GLN A 155 15.73 4.86 8.80
CA GLN A 155 16.75 5.78 8.31
C GLN A 155 16.23 7.20 8.48
N VAL A 156 17.06 8.03 9.10
CA VAL A 156 16.72 9.38 9.49
C VAL A 156 17.81 10.36 9.09
N ILE A 157 17.40 11.58 8.78
CA ILE A 157 18.27 12.72 8.56
C ILE A 157 18.16 13.67 9.75
N TYR A 158 19.29 14.04 10.35
CA TYR A 158 19.34 14.88 11.55
C TYR A 158 20.49 15.89 11.48
N PRO A 159 20.36 17.06 12.15
CA PRO A 159 21.41 18.08 12.17
C PRO A 159 22.61 17.64 13.02
N THR A 160 23.79 18.16 12.67
CA THR A 160 25.03 18.03 13.45
C THR A 160 25.78 19.37 13.40
N GLY A 161 25.12 20.44 13.87
CA GLY A 161 25.59 21.81 13.70
C GLY A 161 25.32 22.36 12.29
N THR A 162 26.37 22.80 11.58
CA THR A 162 26.26 23.38 10.23
C THR A 162 26.02 22.34 9.14
N THR A 163 26.23 21.05 9.43
CA THR A 163 26.00 19.93 8.50
C THR A 163 24.89 19.02 9.02
N MET A 164 24.54 18.00 8.23
CA MET A 164 23.59 16.97 8.62
C MET A 164 24.19 15.57 8.46
N LYS A 165 23.56 14.58 9.10
CA LYS A 165 23.85 13.16 8.90
C LYS A 165 22.59 12.40 8.48
N MET A 166 22.75 11.42 7.59
CA MET A 166 21.76 10.38 7.31
C MET A 166 22.27 9.08 7.93
N GLY A 167 21.59 8.61 8.96
CA GLY A 167 21.95 7.42 9.70
C GLY A 167 20.72 6.61 10.06
N TRP A 168 20.92 5.54 10.80
CA TRP A 168 19.87 4.61 11.19
C TRP A 168 19.63 4.67 12.69
N ILE A 169 18.39 4.57 13.11
CA ILE A 169 17.99 4.33 14.50
C ILE A 169 17.02 3.15 14.52
N THR A 170 16.80 2.52 15.67
CA THR A 170 15.74 1.52 15.75
C THR A 170 14.40 2.20 15.49
N THR A 171 13.50 1.52 14.79
CA THR A 171 12.13 2.01 14.56
C THR A 171 11.37 2.20 15.88
N ALA A 172 11.69 1.39 16.90
CA ALA A 172 11.19 1.58 18.25
C ALA A 172 11.64 2.93 18.86
N ALA A 173 12.91 3.30 18.72
CA ALA A 173 13.41 4.59 19.20
C ALA A 173 12.82 5.77 18.42
N TYR A 174 12.67 5.63 17.09
CA TYR A 174 11.95 6.62 16.29
C TYR A 174 10.53 6.81 16.82
N ASN A 175 9.76 5.74 16.99
CA ASN A 175 8.37 5.82 17.45
C ASN A 175 8.24 6.36 18.89
N SER A 176 9.20 6.04 19.76
CA SER A 176 9.15 6.40 21.17
C SER A 176 9.61 7.83 21.44
N TYR A 177 10.53 8.36 20.64
CA TYR A 177 11.23 9.60 20.97
C TYR A 177 11.22 10.65 19.85
N ILE A 178 10.84 10.32 18.61
CA ILE A 178 10.90 11.26 17.48
C ILE A 178 9.52 11.41 16.83
N ALA A 179 8.86 10.29 16.54
CA ALA A 179 7.49 10.31 16.05
C ALA A 179 6.66 11.14 17.02
N VAL A 180 5.85 12.03 16.43
CA VAL A 180 4.94 12.89 17.17
C VAL A 180 3.94 11.97 17.88
N GLN A 181 4.18 11.74 19.18
CA GLN A 181 3.17 11.19 20.08
C GLN A 181 2.31 12.38 20.48
N GLY A 182 1.03 12.36 20.09
CA GLY A 182 0.10 13.44 20.39
C GLY A 182 -0.07 13.57 21.90
N ASN A 183 0.53 14.62 22.47
CA ASN A 183 0.10 15.20 23.74
C ASN A 183 -0.39 16.61 23.48
N SER A 184 -1.59 16.85 23.98
CA SER A 184 -2.34 18.09 23.93
C SER A 184 -1.60 19.21 24.66
N GLU A 185 -1.25 20.28 23.94
CA GLU A 185 -1.20 21.63 24.51
C GLU A 185 -1.80 22.62 23.51
N THR A 186 -2.59 23.51 24.07
CA THR A 186 -3.53 24.45 23.46
C THR A 186 -2.84 25.52 22.62
N SER A 187 -3.23 25.63 21.34
CA SER A 187 -3.19 26.88 20.59
C SER A 187 -4.28 26.83 19.52
N ALA A 188 -5.20 27.79 19.58
CA ALA A 188 -6.32 27.91 18.65
C ALA A 188 -5.82 28.14 17.22
N GLY A 189 -6.13 27.21 16.31
CA GLY A 189 -5.90 27.34 14.88
C GLY A 189 -5.27 26.10 14.23
N ASN A 190 -6.12 25.28 13.58
CA ASN A 190 -5.81 24.16 12.68
C ASN A 190 -5.21 22.88 13.32
N GLU A 191 -6.03 22.21 14.14
CA GLU A 191 -5.74 20.91 14.78
C GLU A 191 -5.83 19.69 13.81
N TYR A 192 -6.35 19.88 12.59
CA TYR A 192 -6.59 18.78 11.65
C TYR A 192 -6.15 19.13 10.22
N SER A 193 -5.19 18.37 9.68
CA SER A 193 -4.74 18.51 8.29
C SER A 193 -5.67 17.79 7.30
N SER A 194 -5.61 18.12 6.01
CA SER A 194 -6.36 17.43 4.94
C SER A 194 -6.01 15.93 4.81
N ASN A 195 -4.90 15.50 5.40
CA ASN A 195 -4.46 14.11 5.43
C ASN A 195 -4.72 13.43 6.79
N SER A 196 -5.53 14.05 7.64
CA SER A 196 -5.90 13.50 8.95
C SER A 196 -6.93 12.37 8.82
N SER A 197 -7.07 11.57 9.87
CA SER A 197 -8.05 10.49 9.95
C SER A 197 -9.47 11.06 9.92
N GLY A 198 -9.68 12.25 10.50
CA GLY A 198 -10.90 13.03 10.36
C GLY A 198 -11.21 13.43 8.92
N ALA A 199 -10.22 13.96 8.20
CA ALA A 199 -10.35 14.28 6.78
C ALA A 199 -10.68 13.02 5.96
N LYS A 200 -10.00 11.90 6.25
CA LYS A 200 -10.26 10.61 5.60
C LYS A 200 -11.68 10.11 5.86
N LEU A 201 -12.18 10.22 7.09
CA LEU A 201 -13.57 9.90 7.42
C LEU A 201 -14.56 10.73 6.59
N GLY A 202 -14.27 12.02 6.38
CA GLY A 202 -15.08 12.90 5.52
C GLY A 202 -15.17 12.46 4.05
N THR A 203 -14.27 11.59 3.56
CA THR A 203 -14.26 11.16 2.15
C THR A 203 -15.30 10.09 1.79
N TYR A 204 -15.89 9.42 2.79
CA TYR A 204 -16.73 8.23 2.56
C TYR A 204 -18.18 8.54 2.11
N GLY A 205 -18.56 9.82 2.03
CA GLY A 205 -19.90 10.25 1.61
C GLY A 205 -20.92 10.26 2.75
N SER A 206 -21.92 11.14 2.62
CA SER A 206 -22.91 11.38 3.67
C SER A 206 -23.76 10.14 3.97
N GLY A 207 -23.85 9.78 5.25
CA GLY A 207 -24.63 8.65 5.74
C GLY A 207 -24.04 7.28 5.41
N LYS A 208 -22.81 7.20 4.87
CA LYS A 208 -22.20 5.93 4.44
C LYS A 208 -21.40 5.24 5.51
N VAL A 209 -20.95 5.96 6.54
CA VAL A 209 -20.22 5.39 7.67
C VAL A 209 -21.11 5.39 8.90
N ARG A 210 -21.34 4.20 9.48
CA ARG A 210 -22.00 4.06 10.78
C ARG A 210 -21.01 3.61 11.86
N CYS A 211 -21.23 4.10 13.08
CA CYS A 211 -20.34 3.86 14.21
C CYS A 211 -21.04 4.14 15.55
N TYR A 212 -20.27 4.05 16.64
CA TYR A 212 -20.68 4.39 17.99
C TYR A 212 -19.72 5.43 18.58
N THR A 213 -20.14 6.09 19.66
CA THR A 213 -19.27 6.94 20.47
C THR A 213 -18.15 6.13 21.11
N LEU A 214 -17.01 6.76 21.37
CA LEU A 214 -15.91 6.15 22.12
C LEU A 214 -16.33 5.83 23.56
N ALA A 215 -17.06 6.75 24.20
CA ALA A 215 -17.66 6.52 25.50
C ALA A 215 -18.69 5.39 25.42
N ALA A 216 -18.64 4.48 26.40
CA ALA A 216 -19.54 3.33 26.50
C ALA A 216 -20.80 3.58 27.33
N SER A 217 -20.87 4.71 28.03
CA SER A 217 -21.97 5.10 28.90
C SER A 217 -22.06 6.62 29.00
N GLY A 218 -23.19 7.13 29.49
CA GLY A 218 -23.43 8.56 29.62
C GLY A 218 -23.96 9.19 28.33
N ARG A 219 -23.75 10.49 28.18
CA ARG A 219 -24.33 11.29 27.10
C ARG A 219 -23.26 12.10 26.38
N ALA A 220 -23.19 11.97 25.06
CA ALA A 220 -22.45 12.90 24.21
C ALA A 220 -23.43 14.00 23.76
N TYR A 221 -23.21 15.23 24.21
CA TYR A 221 -24.11 16.35 23.94
C TYR A 221 -23.79 17.01 22.61
N ALA A 222 -24.84 17.36 21.88
CA ALA A 222 -24.75 18.02 20.59
C ALA A 222 -24.32 19.50 20.72
N TYR A 223 -23.95 20.08 19.59
CA TYR A 223 -23.72 21.50 19.40
C TYR A 223 -24.60 22.01 18.26
N ASP A 224 -25.03 23.26 18.37
CA ASP A 224 -25.93 23.86 17.39
C ASP A 224 -25.19 24.29 16.10
N ASP A 225 -23.87 24.40 16.14
CA ASP A 225 -23.05 24.84 15.00
C ASP A 225 -21.74 24.05 14.85
N ALA A 226 -21.23 24.03 13.61
CA ALA A 226 -20.02 23.30 13.24
C ALA A 226 -18.74 23.79 13.95
N ALA A 227 -18.72 25.02 14.49
CA ALA A 227 -17.59 25.53 15.25
C ALA A 227 -17.64 25.17 16.74
N LEU A 228 -18.62 24.35 17.15
CA LEU A 228 -18.74 23.81 18.51
C LEU A 228 -18.86 24.89 19.60
N ARG A 229 -19.45 26.05 19.28
CA ARG A 229 -19.53 27.18 20.22
C ARG A 229 -20.64 27.01 21.23
N ASN A 230 -21.78 26.50 20.78
CA ASN A 230 -23.00 26.41 21.60
C ASN A 230 -23.36 24.95 21.88
N LYS A 231 -23.01 24.46 23.08
CA LYS A 231 -23.37 23.12 23.53
C LYS A 231 -24.86 23.05 23.89
N ASN A 232 -25.57 22.06 23.35
CA ASN A 232 -26.98 21.82 23.59
C ASN A 232 -27.18 20.70 24.62
N ASN A 233 -27.51 21.07 25.87
CA ASN A 233 -27.66 20.11 26.96
C ASN A 233 -28.95 19.27 26.89
N SER A 234 -29.87 19.58 25.97
CA SER A 234 -31.14 18.85 25.81
C SER A 234 -31.10 17.85 24.64
N ARG A 235 -30.01 17.83 23.87
CA ARG A 235 -29.85 16.99 22.68
C ARG A 235 -28.56 16.20 22.81
N TYR A 236 -28.68 14.88 22.85
CA TYR A 236 -27.54 14.02 23.10
C TYR A 236 -27.69 12.68 22.37
N ILE A 237 -26.54 12.05 22.14
CA ILE A 237 -26.42 10.64 21.80
C ILE A 237 -26.32 9.87 23.12
N ASP A 238 -27.13 8.83 23.29
CA ASP A 238 -26.95 7.88 24.39
C ASP A 238 -25.72 7.01 24.08
N CYS A 239 -24.65 7.24 24.83
CA CYS A 239 -23.37 6.58 24.60
C CYS A 239 -23.43 5.07 24.83
N ALA A 240 -24.48 4.51 25.46
CA ALA A 240 -24.60 3.08 25.63
C ALA A 240 -25.18 2.39 24.39
N THR A 241 -26.17 2.99 23.74
CA THR A 241 -27.04 2.29 22.80
C THR A 241 -27.04 2.84 21.38
N ASP A 242 -26.75 4.12 21.18
CA ASP A 242 -27.07 4.77 19.93
C ASP A 242 -26.02 4.53 18.84
N GLU A 243 -26.43 3.87 17.76
CA GLU A 243 -25.67 3.82 16.50
C GLU A 243 -25.90 5.10 15.70
N VAL A 244 -24.80 5.76 15.30
CA VAL A 244 -24.81 7.03 14.59
C VAL A 244 -24.27 6.90 13.17
N TYR A 245 -24.73 7.77 12.28
CA TYR A 245 -24.26 7.85 10.89
C TYR A 245 -23.55 9.17 10.65
N VAL A 246 -22.35 9.10 10.11
CA VAL A 246 -21.54 10.26 9.74
C VAL A 246 -22.12 10.91 8.49
N GLN A 247 -22.52 12.17 8.60
CA GLN A 247 -23.07 12.96 7.49
C GLN A 247 -21.98 13.84 6.85
N SER A 248 -21.18 14.51 7.67
CA SER A 248 -20.04 15.31 7.22
C SER A 248 -19.02 15.51 8.34
N VAL A 249 -17.77 15.81 7.97
CA VAL A 249 -16.70 16.17 8.91
C VAL A 249 -16.21 17.57 8.60
N ASN A 250 -16.09 18.41 9.63
CA ASN A 250 -15.45 19.70 9.53
C ASN A 250 -14.13 19.68 10.32
N ILE A 251 -13.04 19.45 9.57
CA ILE A 251 -11.70 19.36 10.14
C ILE A 251 -11.20 20.69 10.70
N ALA A 252 -11.65 21.85 10.19
CA ALA A 252 -11.20 23.14 10.71
C ALA A 252 -11.60 23.34 12.18
N TYR A 253 -12.74 22.78 12.58
CA TYR A 253 -13.28 22.90 13.94
C TYR A 253 -13.25 21.59 14.73
N GLY A 254 -12.72 20.50 14.16
CA GLY A 254 -12.75 19.19 14.79
C GLY A 254 -14.18 18.70 15.11
N SER A 255 -15.15 19.04 14.26
CA SER A 255 -16.55 18.67 14.44
C SER A 255 -17.02 17.65 13.40
N VAL A 256 -18.08 16.93 13.76
CA VAL A 256 -18.74 15.95 12.90
C VAL A 256 -20.25 16.14 12.97
N LEU A 257 -20.90 16.17 11.81
CA LEU A 257 -22.36 16.13 11.75
C LEU A 257 -22.79 14.66 11.81
N LEU A 258 -23.49 14.29 12.88
CA LEU A 258 -23.96 12.93 13.11
C LEU A 258 -25.47 12.88 13.07
N SER A 259 -26.00 11.93 12.31
CA SER A 259 -27.39 11.51 12.41
C SER A 259 -27.50 10.47 13.53
N TYR A 260 -28.32 10.71 14.55
CA TYR A 260 -28.52 9.84 15.72
C TYR A 260 -30.03 9.59 15.98
N PRO A 261 -30.39 8.49 16.68
CA PRO A 261 -31.78 8.13 16.96
C PRO A 261 -32.51 9.14 17.85
N VAL A 262 -33.79 9.36 17.60
CA VAL A 262 -34.74 10.10 18.46
C VAL A 262 -36.12 9.44 18.37
N SER A 263 -37.05 9.77 19.27
CA SER A 263 -38.39 9.12 19.36
C SER A 263 -39.23 9.16 18.06
N GLY A 264 -38.92 10.06 17.12
CA GLY A 264 -39.59 10.19 15.81
C GLY A 264 -38.71 9.85 14.60
N GLY A 265 -37.59 9.13 14.78
CA GLY A 265 -36.70 8.74 13.68
C GLY A 265 -35.25 9.09 13.97
N ARG A 266 -34.65 9.92 13.12
CA ARG A 266 -33.25 10.35 13.29
C ARG A 266 -33.13 11.86 13.21
N ARG A 267 -32.14 12.40 13.90
CA ARG A 267 -31.81 13.83 13.88
C ARG A 267 -30.34 14.01 13.58
N SER A 268 -30.00 15.02 12.78
CA SER A 268 -28.60 15.38 12.50
C SER A 268 -28.19 16.62 13.31
N MET A 269 -27.12 16.52 14.10
CA MET A 269 -26.54 17.65 14.86
C MET A 269 -25.02 17.55 14.88
N TYR A 270 -24.34 18.62 15.28
CA TYR A 270 -22.88 18.64 15.40
C TYR A 270 -22.42 18.04 16.72
N PHE A 271 -21.34 17.29 16.69
CA PHE A 271 -20.66 16.71 17.84
C PHE A 271 -19.16 16.90 17.69
N LYS A 272 -18.38 16.63 18.73
CA LYS A 272 -16.93 16.64 18.62
C LYS A 272 -16.50 15.42 17.81
N LEU A 273 -15.54 15.59 16.91
CA LEU A 273 -14.98 14.48 16.17
C LEU A 273 -14.29 13.47 17.10
N SER A 274 -13.77 13.94 18.24
CA SER A 274 -13.24 13.13 19.33
C SER A 274 -14.29 12.34 20.11
N ASP A 275 -15.59 12.59 19.92
CA ASP A 275 -16.65 11.75 20.52
C ASP A 275 -16.71 10.37 19.84
N ILE A 276 -16.20 10.23 18.60
CA ILE A 276 -16.25 9.00 17.79
C ILE A 276 -14.89 8.52 17.27
N MET A 277 -13.85 9.36 17.26
CA MET A 277 -12.51 9.02 16.74
C MET A 277 -11.44 9.15 17.81
N VAL A 278 -10.61 8.12 17.97
CA VAL A 278 -9.54 8.12 18.99
C VAL A 278 -8.43 9.11 18.64
N ASN A 279 -8.07 9.20 17.36
CA ASN A 279 -7.00 10.08 16.89
C ASN A 279 -7.41 10.78 15.58
N SER A 280 -8.43 11.62 15.67
CA SER A 280 -8.98 12.35 14.52
C SER A 280 -7.95 13.21 13.78
N GLY A 281 -6.92 13.74 14.47
CA GLY A 281 -5.84 14.54 13.87
C GLY A 281 -4.72 13.70 13.25
N GLY A 282 -4.58 12.44 13.68
CA GLY A 282 -3.52 11.54 13.24
C GLY A 282 -3.66 11.13 11.78
N ARG A 283 -2.54 10.75 11.14
CA ARG A 283 -2.57 10.27 9.75
C ARG A 283 -3.15 8.86 9.70
N PRO A 284 -4.13 8.59 8.82
CA PRO A 284 -4.65 7.24 8.66
C PRO A 284 -3.59 6.38 7.96
N SER A 285 -3.65 5.08 8.21
CA SER A 285 -2.86 4.07 7.48
C SER A 285 -3.79 2.97 6.99
N THR A 286 -3.29 2.04 6.18
CA THR A 286 -4.06 0.85 5.81
C THR A 286 -3.52 -0.37 6.51
N LEU A 287 -4.40 -1.34 6.72
CA LEU A 287 -4.11 -2.65 7.24
C LEU A 287 -4.81 -3.69 6.39
N TYR A 288 -4.15 -4.81 6.09
CA TYR A 288 -4.79 -5.94 5.41
C TYR A 288 -5.16 -7.04 6.41
N ALA A 289 -6.46 -7.34 6.53
CA ALA A 289 -6.94 -8.41 7.39
C ALA A 289 -6.75 -9.77 6.72
N LYS A 290 -5.71 -10.51 7.13
CA LYS A 290 -5.32 -11.79 6.52
C LYS A 290 -6.23 -12.97 6.86
N HIS A 291 -7.00 -12.85 7.93
CA HIS A 291 -7.96 -13.85 8.38
C HIS A 291 -9.18 -13.13 8.94
N LYS A 292 -10.20 -13.91 9.32
CA LYS A 292 -11.37 -13.34 10.00
C LYS A 292 -10.92 -12.70 11.31
N ILE A 293 -11.15 -11.41 11.46
CA ILE A 293 -10.92 -10.65 12.70
C ILE A 293 -12.28 -10.09 13.12
N ILE A 294 -12.67 -10.38 14.35
CA ILE A 294 -13.92 -9.85 14.93
C ILE A 294 -13.73 -8.36 15.19
N THR A 295 -14.70 -7.57 14.76
CA THR A 295 -14.75 -6.14 15.08
C THR A 295 -15.68 -5.88 16.24
N TYR A 296 -15.44 -4.80 16.96
CA TYR A 296 -16.15 -4.40 18.17
C TYR A 296 -16.65 -2.96 18.04
N GLN A 297 -17.74 -2.64 18.75
CA GLN A 297 -18.32 -1.29 18.71
C GLN A 297 -17.37 -0.26 19.31
N ARG A 298 -16.56 -0.68 20.31
CA ARG A 298 -15.63 0.14 21.09
C ARG A 298 -14.34 -0.64 21.35
N ALA A 299 -13.35 -0.01 21.98
CA ALA A 299 -12.09 -0.65 22.42
C ALA A 299 -12.31 -1.64 23.57
N SER A 300 -13.12 -2.68 23.34
CA SER A 300 -13.57 -3.67 24.31
C SER A 300 -14.15 -4.88 23.58
N THR A 301 -14.02 -6.08 24.17
CA THR A 301 -14.60 -7.31 23.63
C THR A 301 -16.09 -7.49 23.92
N VAL A 302 -16.72 -6.60 24.70
CA VAL A 302 -18.08 -6.78 25.24
C VAL A 302 -19.17 -6.78 24.15
N LYS A 303 -19.05 -5.92 23.12
CA LYS A 303 -20.05 -5.80 22.05
C LYS A 303 -19.39 -5.97 20.69
N GLN A 304 -19.57 -7.16 20.09
CA GLN A 304 -19.17 -7.42 18.71
C GLN A 304 -19.98 -6.54 17.75
N TYR A 305 -19.34 -6.12 16.66
CA TYR A 305 -19.93 -5.23 15.66
C TYR A 305 -19.95 -5.81 14.24
N GLY A 306 -19.12 -6.83 14.00
CA GLY A 306 -19.01 -7.53 12.73
C GLY A 306 -17.70 -8.28 12.64
N TYR A 307 -17.19 -8.42 11.43
CA TYR A 307 -15.86 -8.97 11.17
C TYR A 307 -15.28 -8.33 9.91
N ILE A 308 -13.97 -8.43 9.78
CA ILE A 308 -13.22 -8.15 8.55
C ILE A 308 -12.49 -9.43 8.13
N GLN A 309 -12.39 -9.68 6.82
CA GLN A 309 -11.70 -10.86 6.31
C GLN A 309 -11.25 -10.69 4.87
N ASN A 310 -9.96 -10.90 4.63
CA ASN A 310 -9.34 -10.83 3.30
C ASN A 310 -9.58 -9.48 2.61
N GLU A 311 -9.50 -8.40 3.38
CA GLU A 311 -9.79 -7.04 2.93
C GLU A 311 -8.80 -6.04 3.51
N GLU A 312 -8.56 -4.96 2.76
CA GLU A 312 -7.85 -3.80 3.26
C GLU A 312 -8.83 -2.89 4.03
N VAL A 313 -8.41 -2.46 5.22
CA VAL A 313 -9.16 -1.56 6.10
C VAL A 313 -8.31 -0.34 6.40
N VAL A 314 -8.97 0.78 6.68
CA VAL A 314 -8.29 2.03 7.04
C VAL A 314 -8.17 2.10 8.55
N VAL A 315 -6.95 2.17 9.06
CA VAL A 315 -6.64 2.44 10.47
C VAL A 315 -6.71 3.94 10.72
N VAL A 316 -7.47 4.33 11.74
CA VAL A 316 -7.74 5.73 12.09
C VAL A 316 -7.40 6.09 13.54
N GLY A 317 -6.95 5.12 14.34
CA GLY A 317 -6.54 5.34 15.72
C GLY A 317 -6.24 4.05 16.47
N ALA A 318 -5.78 4.17 17.71
CA ALA A 318 -5.56 3.05 18.61
C ALA A 318 -5.87 3.48 20.06
N SER A 319 -6.53 2.62 20.83
CA SER A 319 -6.88 2.85 22.24
C SER A 319 -6.64 1.56 23.02
N GLY A 320 -5.71 1.61 23.97
CA GLY A 320 -5.25 0.42 24.69
C GLY A 320 -4.77 -0.67 23.74
N GLY A 321 -5.24 -1.91 23.96
CA GLY A 321 -4.95 -3.06 23.09
C GLY A 321 -5.82 -3.17 21.83
N TYR A 322 -6.46 -2.08 21.39
CA TYR A 322 -7.37 -2.08 20.24
C TYR A 322 -7.00 -1.03 19.19
N THR A 323 -7.20 -1.39 17.94
CA THR A 323 -7.00 -0.53 16.76
C THR A 323 -8.37 -0.11 16.22
N GLN A 324 -8.59 1.19 16.07
CA GLN A 324 -9.80 1.73 15.43
C GLN A 324 -9.64 1.71 13.91
N ILE A 325 -10.65 1.18 13.23
CA ILE A 325 -10.63 0.98 11.78
C ILE A 325 -11.93 1.44 11.12
N ILE A 326 -11.86 1.82 9.85
CA ILE A 326 -12.98 1.98 8.92
C ILE A 326 -12.89 0.83 7.91
N TYR A 327 -13.98 0.07 7.76
CA TYR A 327 -14.03 -1.11 6.90
C TYR A 327 -15.34 -1.17 6.10
N SER A 328 -15.26 -1.75 4.91
CA SER A 328 -16.39 -1.86 4.00
C SER A 328 -17.41 -2.88 4.51
N ILE A 329 -18.69 -2.62 4.27
CA ILE A 329 -19.76 -3.61 4.43
C ILE A 329 -20.52 -3.84 3.11
N GLY A 330 -19.91 -3.46 1.99
CA GLY A 330 -20.48 -3.58 0.65
C GLY A 330 -21.37 -2.41 0.23
N SER A 331 -21.64 -2.33 -1.07
CA SER A 331 -22.50 -1.31 -1.69
C SER A 331 -22.14 0.15 -1.36
N GLY A 332 -20.84 0.41 -1.16
CA GLY A 332 -20.33 1.74 -0.79
C GLY A 332 -20.69 2.18 0.63
N ASN A 333 -21.06 1.26 1.52
CA ASN A 333 -21.30 1.52 2.93
C ASN A 333 -20.17 0.96 3.80
N TYR A 334 -19.97 1.57 4.96
CA TYR A 334 -18.84 1.32 5.84
C TYR A 334 -19.27 1.28 7.31
N LYS A 335 -18.46 0.61 8.12
CA LYS A 335 -18.50 0.69 9.58
C LYS A 335 -17.19 1.27 10.08
N MET A 336 -17.26 2.04 11.16
CA MET A 336 -16.08 2.40 11.96
C MET A 336 -16.21 1.77 13.34
N GLY A 337 -15.20 0.97 13.70
CA GLY A 337 -15.18 0.16 14.92
C GLY A 337 -13.77 -0.23 15.30
N PHE A 338 -13.63 -1.24 16.16
CA PHE A 338 -12.34 -1.63 16.73
C PHE A 338 -12.01 -3.09 16.44
N ILE A 339 -10.72 -3.40 16.34
CA ILE A 339 -10.19 -4.77 16.37
C ILE A 339 -9.17 -4.87 17.50
N ARG A 340 -8.93 -6.05 18.06
CA ARG A 340 -7.79 -6.22 18.97
C ARG A 340 -6.51 -6.05 18.15
N THR A 341 -5.58 -5.24 18.64
CA THR A 341 -4.30 -5.03 17.97
C THR A 341 -3.50 -6.34 17.87
N ALA A 342 -3.64 -7.24 18.85
CA ALA A 342 -3.02 -8.56 18.82
C ALA A 342 -3.56 -9.47 17.70
N ASP A 343 -4.78 -9.24 17.21
CA ASP A 343 -5.37 -10.04 16.12
C ASP A 343 -4.82 -9.62 14.74
N ILE A 344 -3.95 -8.60 14.70
CA ILE A 344 -3.35 -8.05 13.48
C ILE A 344 -2.08 -8.82 13.10
N GLU A 345 -1.38 -9.47 14.04
CA GLU A 345 -0.44 -10.59 13.84
C GLU A 345 0.18 -11.04 15.19
N ASN A 346 -0.06 -12.30 15.58
CA ASN A 346 0.84 -13.05 16.46
C ASN A 346 2.07 -13.47 15.66
N ILE A 347 3.19 -12.74 15.77
CA ILE A 347 4.52 -13.34 16.05
C ILE A 347 5.30 -12.38 16.95
N SER A 348 5.30 -12.67 18.24
CA SER A 348 6.48 -12.60 19.10
C SER A 348 6.26 -13.61 20.23
N SER A 349 7.22 -14.52 20.42
CA SER A 349 7.23 -15.65 21.36
C SER A 349 6.24 -16.80 21.11
N GLY A 350 6.76 -17.85 20.48
CA GLY A 350 6.24 -19.22 20.59
C GLY A 350 7.43 -20.16 20.60
N ASN A 351 7.90 -20.51 21.80
CA ASN A 351 8.80 -21.63 21.98
C ASN A 351 8.04 -22.89 21.55
N GLY A 352 8.59 -23.65 20.60
CA GLY A 352 8.10 -24.98 20.23
C GLY A 352 7.63 -25.10 18.77
N GLY A 353 8.49 -25.70 17.95
CA GLY A 353 8.09 -26.41 16.72
C GLY A 353 8.48 -25.73 15.42
N GLN A 354 9.64 -26.11 14.88
CA GLN A 354 10.01 -25.89 13.48
C GLN A 354 8.87 -26.26 12.51
N THR A 355 8.52 -25.34 11.61
CA THR A 355 8.40 -25.59 10.16
C THR A 355 8.25 -24.25 9.41
N THR A 356 9.39 -23.76 8.93
CA THR A 356 9.61 -23.08 7.63
C THR A 356 8.51 -22.18 7.07
N GLY A 357 8.84 -20.88 6.94
CA GLY A 357 8.11 -19.95 6.07
C GLY A 357 7.98 -20.50 4.65
N ASN A 358 6.80 -20.29 4.05
CA ASN A 358 6.45 -20.48 2.62
C ASN A 358 4.98 -20.04 2.33
N SER A 359 4.10 -19.88 3.35
CA SER A 359 2.67 -19.53 3.17
C SER A 359 2.37 -18.04 2.94
N GLY A 360 3.26 -17.13 3.36
CA GLY A 360 3.03 -15.68 3.26
C GLY A 360 3.23 -15.11 1.85
N LEU A 361 4.18 -15.64 1.08
CA LEU A 361 4.46 -15.20 -0.29
C LEU A 361 3.43 -15.75 -1.27
N ALA A 362 3.04 -17.02 -1.11
CA ALA A 362 1.92 -17.64 -1.81
C ALA A 362 0.65 -16.76 -1.74
N GLN A 363 0.27 -16.33 -0.53
CA GLN A 363 -0.92 -15.50 -0.33
C GLN A 363 -0.78 -14.09 -0.95
N LYS A 364 0.43 -13.51 -0.98
CA LYS A 364 0.65 -12.21 -1.64
C LYS A 364 0.44 -12.31 -3.15
N ILE A 365 0.91 -13.38 -3.79
CA ILE A 365 0.70 -13.63 -5.22
C ILE A 365 -0.79 -13.89 -5.50
N VAL A 366 -1.46 -14.70 -4.68
CA VAL A 366 -2.92 -14.92 -4.75
C VAL A 366 -3.69 -13.59 -4.71
N ASN A 367 -3.36 -12.71 -3.76
CA ASN A 367 -4.03 -11.41 -3.61
C ASN A 367 -3.74 -10.48 -4.79
N TYR A 368 -2.51 -10.52 -5.31
CA TYR A 368 -2.16 -9.79 -6.52
C TYR A 368 -3.01 -10.26 -7.70
N GLU A 369 -3.09 -11.56 -7.96
CA GLU A 369 -3.92 -12.08 -9.06
C GLU A 369 -5.41 -11.76 -8.90
N LEU A 370 -5.94 -11.81 -7.67
CA LEU A 370 -7.30 -11.37 -7.37
C LEU A 370 -7.53 -9.88 -7.70
N SER A 371 -6.53 -9.02 -7.48
CA SER A 371 -6.61 -7.60 -7.85
C SER A 371 -6.66 -7.38 -9.37
N GLN A 372 -6.22 -8.37 -10.15
CA GLN A 372 -6.20 -8.29 -11.61
C GLN A 372 -7.53 -8.72 -12.25
N VAL A 373 -8.51 -9.20 -11.47
CA VAL A 373 -9.84 -9.58 -11.98
C VAL A 373 -10.46 -8.42 -12.77
N GLY A 374 -10.91 -8.73 -13.99
CA GLY A 374 -11.47 -7.75 -14.92
C GLY A 374 -10.48 -7.18 -15.92
N VAL A 375 -9.16 -7.29 -15.70
CA VAL A 375 -8.16 -6.98 -16.74
C VAL A 375 -8.41 -7.88 -17.95
N SER A 376 -8.50 -7.27 -19.13
CA SER A 376 -8.91 -7.95 -20.35
C SER A 376 -8.03 -7.60 -21.54
N ASP A 377 -8.04 -8.49 -22.53
CA ASP A 377 -7.72 -8.10 -23.89
C ASP A 377 -8.92 -7.41 -24.56
N TYR A 378 -8.77 -7.05 -25.84
CA TYR A 378 -9.87 -6.58 -26.66
C TYR A 378 -10.14 -7.59 -27.77
N GLN A 379 -11.30 -8.24 -27.71
CA GLN A 379 -11.81 -9.17 -28.73
C GLN A 379 -10.82 -10.28 -29.13
N GLY A 380 -10.07 -10.84 -28.18
CA GLY A 380 -9.12 -11.92 -28.47
C GLY A 380 -7.83 -11.46 -29.14
N ASN A 381 -7.55 -10.16 -29.15
CA ASN A 381 -6.33 -9.61 -29.73
C ASN A 381 -5.07 -9.95 -28.90
N ASN A 382 -5.22 -10.50 -27.69
CA ASN A 382 -4.12 -10.88 -26.79
C ASN A 382 -3.17 -9.73 -26.40
N ASN A 383 -3.57 -8.47 -26.62
CA ASN A 383 -2.80 -7.30 -26.23
C ASN A 383 -3.07 -6.95 -24.76
N VAL A 384 -2.34 -7.61 -23.86
CA VAL A 384 -2.41 -7.42 -22.41
C VAL A 384 -1.04 -7.12 -21.82
N PRO A 385 -0.94 -6.43 -20.67
CA PRO A 385 0.34 -6.10 -20.03
C PRO A 385 1.23 -7.32 -19.79
N TYR A 386 0.63 -8.48 -19.49
CA TYR A 386 1.35 -9.72 -19.22
C TYR A 386 2.12 -10.23 -20.44
N ASN A 387 1.50 -10.17 -21.62
CA ASN A 387 2.14 -10.55 -22.87
C ASN A 387 3.21 -9.54 -23.27
N THR A 388 2.93 -8.24 -23.16
CA THR A 388 3.93 -7.20 -23.45
C THR A 388 5.19 -7.37 -22.61
N TRP A 389 5.03 -7.70 -21.32
CA TRP A 389 6.16 -8.04 -20.45
C TRP A 389 6.85 -9.35 -20.87
N TYR A 390 6.08 -10.40 -21.13
CA TYR A 390 6.64 -11.73 -21.42
C TYR A 390 7.47 -11.73 -22.71
N TYR A 391 6.96 -11.10 -23.77
CA TYR A 391 7.61 -11.02 -25.08
C TYR A 391 8.54 -9.81 -25.22
N GLY A 392 8.57 -8.89 -24.25
CA GLY A 392 9.37 -7.66 -24.30
C GLY A 392 8.90 -6.65 -25.35
N ARG A 393 7.75 -6.89 -25.99
CA ARG A 393 7.12 -6.05 -27.00
C ARG A 393 5.61 -6.30 -27.01
N THR A 394 4.84 -5.31 -27.45
CA THR A 394 3.41 -5.51 -27.71
C THR A 394 3.22 -6.60 -28.75
N VAL A 395 2.34 -7.55 -28.46
CA VAL A 395 1.93 -8.63 -29.38
C VAL A 395 0.44 -8.52 -29.65
N ASN A 396 0.03 -9.01 -30.82
CA ASN A 396 -1.36 -9.02 -31.24
C ASN A 396 -1.62 -10.27 -32.11
N GLY A 397 -2.80 -10.86 -31.99
CA GLY A 397 -3.28 -11.94 -32.85
C GLY A 397 -3.31 -13.31 -32.18
N ALA A 398 -3.64 -14.34 -32.97
CA ALA A 398 -3.70 -15.72 -32.50
C ALA A 398 -2.32 -16.23 -32.06
N GLY A 399 -2.31 -17.20 -31.12
CA GLY A 399 -1.07 -17.84 -30.63
C GLY A 399 -0.44 -17.18 -29.40
N TYR A 400 -1.01 -16.09 -28.89
CA TYR A 400 -0.52 -15.37 -27.71
C TYR A 400 -1.43 -15.55 -26.48
N ALA A 401 -2.01 -16.74 -26.31
CA ALA A 401 -2.82 -17.05 -25.14
C ALA A 401 -2.02 -16.81 -23.85
N TRP A 402 -2.59 -16.06 -22.92
CA TRP A 402 -1.80 -15.44 -21.84
C TRP A 402 -2.03 -16.03 -20.44
N CYS A 403 -2.68 -17.19 -20.33
CA CYS A 403 -2.96 -17.82 -19.03
C CYS A 403 -1.68 -18.11 -18.22
N MET A 404 -0.64 -18.73 -18.81
CA MET A 404 0.64 -18.96 -18.13
C MET A 404 1.53 -17.71 -18.07
N ALA A 405 1.48 -16.85 -19.10
CA ALA A 405 2.19 -15.57 -19.07
C ALA A 405 1.71 -14.69 -17.90
N PHE A 406 0.43 -14.74 -17.57
CA PHE A 406 -0.16 -14.11 -16.39
C PHE A 406 0.40 -14.67 -15.09
N GLN A 407 0.44 -16.00 -14.91
CA GLN A 407 1.04 -16.63 -13.72
C GLN A 407 2.52 -16.24 -13.54
N ALA A 408 3.30 -16.29 -14.64
CA ALA A 408 4.71 -15.89 -14.63
C ALA A 408 4.89 -14.39 -14.30
N TYR A 409 4.04 -13.53 -14.87
CA TYR A 409 4.05 -12.09 -14.59
C TYR A 409 3.75 -11.81 -13.11
N SER A 410 2.75 -12.47 -12.55
CA SER A 410 2.36 -12.35 -11.14
C SER A 410 3.50 -12.79 -10.22
N ALA A 411 4.14 -13.93 -10.51
CA ALA A 411 5.32 -14.39 -9.77
C ALA A 411 6.49 -13.39 -9.82
N ASN A 412 6.72 -12.76 -10.98
CA ASN A 412 7.77 -11.77 -11.17
C ASN A 412 7.62 -10.55 -10.26
N GLN A 413 6.38 -10.13 -9.94
CA GLN A 413 6.14 -8.99 -9.04
C GLN A 413 6.65 -9.22 -7.60
N PHE A 414 6.85 -10.49 -7.22
CA PHE A 414 7.27 -10.89 -5.88
C PHE A 414 8.64 -11.59 -5.87
N GLY A 415 9.40 -11.50 -6.97
CA GLY A 415 10.72 -12.15 -7.08
C GLY A 415 10.66 -13.68 -7.13
N MET A 416 9.51 -14.25 -7.51
CA MET A 416 9.25 -15.71 -7.49
C MET A 416 9.34 -16.37 -8.88
N LEU A 417 9.83 -15.63 -9.87
CA LEU A 417 10.02 -16.12 -11.23
C LEU A 417 11.21 -17.08 -11.30
N ASN A 418 11.02 -18.24 -11.94
CA ASN A 418 11.96 -19.35 -12.06
C ASN A 418 12.39 -20.02 -10.74
N THR A 419 11.94 -19.51 -9.59
CA THR A 419 12.15 -20.14 -8.28
C THR A 419 10.93 -20.96 -7.86
N ALA A 420 9.74 -20.33 -7.89
CA ALA A 420 8.46 -20.96 -7.59
C ALA A 420 7.62 -21.20 -8.85
N ILE A 421 7.54 -20.21 -9.74
CA ILE A 421 6.76 -20.30 -11.00
C ILE A 421 7.69 -20.09 -12.21
N PRO A 422 7.74 -21.00 -13.18
CA PRO A 422 8.65 -20.89 -14.32
C PRO A 422 8.26 -19.76 -15.28
N LYS A 423 9.25 -19.10 -15.89
CA LYS A 423 9.04 -18.15 -16.98
C LYS A 423 8.72 -18.90 -18.29
N THR A 424 7.47 -19.29 -18.48
CA THR A 424 6.96 -19.87 -19.74
C THR A 424 5.53 -19.39 -20.02
N ALA A 425 5.14 -19.40 -21.29
CA ALA A 425 3.75 -19.25 -21.73
C ALA A 425 3.05 -20.61 -21.98
N SER A 426 3.78 -21.74 -21.91
CA SER A 426 3.23 -23.08 -22.15
C SER A 426 2.82 -23.78 -20.85
N CYS A 427 1.54 -24.17 -20.74
CA CYS A 427 1.04 -24.95 -19.60
C CYS A 427 1.73 -26.32 -19.51
N THR A 428 1.96 -26.98 -20.65
CA THR A 428 2.67 -28.27 -20.70
C THR A 428 4.09 -28.15 -20.17
N GLN A 429 4.83 -27.12 -20.59
CA GLN A 429 6.20 -26.91 -20.08
C GLN A 429 6.19 -26.63 -18.57
N ALA A 430 5.23 -25.85 -18.07
CA ALA A 430 5.11 -25.59 -16.65
C ALA A 430 4.81 -26.86 -15.85
N VAL A 431 3.89 -27.71 -16.31
CA VAL A 431 3.60 -28.99 -15.64
C VAL A 431 4.82 -29.90 -15.61
N ASN A 432 5.56 -30.01 -16.71
CA ASN A 432 6.80 -30.80 -16.73
C ASN A 432 7.82 -30.23 -15.73
N TRP A 433 7.99 -28.91 -15.66
CA TRP A 433 8.86 -28.24 -14.69
C TRP A 433 8.52 -28.61 -13.24
N TYR A 434 7.23 -28.68 -12.88
CA TYR A 434 6.81 -29.10 -11.54
C TYR A 434 6.95 -30.60 -11.31
N LYS A 435 6.70 -31.44 -12.32
CA LYS A 435 6.91 -32.90 -12.24
C LYS A 435 8.37 -33.22 -11.98
N ASP A 436 9.29 -32.59 -12.70
CA ASP A 436 10.74 -32.78 -12.56
C ASP A 436 11.25 -32.38 -11.17
N ARG A 437 10.47 -31.57 -10.44
CA ARG A 437 10.78 -31.09 -9.09
C ARG A 437 10.02 -31.82 -7.99
N GLY A 438 9.21 -32.84 -8.33
CA GLY A 438 8.36 -33.55 -7.38
C GLY A 438 7.26 -32.66 -6.76
N GLN A 439 6.89 -31.57 -7.43
CA GLN A 439 5.96 -30.55 -6.95
C GLN A 439 4.58 -30.63 -7.65
N PHE A 440 4.35 -31.65 -8.47
CA PHE A 440 3.09 -31.84 -9.18
C PHE A 440 2.28 -32.99 -8.60
N HIS A 441 0.99 -32.77 -8.41
CA HIS A 441 0.03 -33.72 -7.89
C HIS A 441 -1.10 -33.92 -8.89
N TYR A 442 -1.39 -35.17 -9.27
CA TYR A 442 -2.56 -35.45 -10.09
C TYR A 442 -3.86 -35.12 -9.35
N SER A 443 -4.90 -34.73 -10.08
CA SER A 443 -6.23 -34.56 -9.51
C SER A 443 -6.89 -35.92 -9.23
N LYS A 444 -8.05 -35.92 -8.55
CA LYS A 444 -8.79 -37.15 -8.27
C LYS A 444 -9.21 -37.91 -9.53
N CYS A 445 -9.58 -37.20 -10.58
CA CYS A 445 -9.96 -37.83 -11.85
C CYS A 445 -8.78 -38.55 -12.53
N TYR A 446 -7.54 -38.18 -12.17
CA TYR A 446 -6.30 -38.77 -12.68
C TYR A 446 -5.57 -39.60 -11.62
N GLY A 447 -6.30 -40.10 -10.61
CA GLY A 447 -5.78 -41.05 -9.61
C GLY A 447 -5.02 -40.42 -8.43
N GLY A 448 -4.98 -39.10 -8.32
CA GLY A 448 -4.38 -38.41 -7.17
C GLY A 448 -5.35 -38.19 -6.01
N ASN A 449 -4.81 -37.82 -4.85
CA ASN A 449 -5.59 -37.57 -3.63
C ASN A 449 -5.29 -36.21 -2.96
N TYR A 450 -4.44 -35.40 -3.59
CA TYR A 450 -4.02 -34.10 -3.06
C TYR A 450 -5.19 -33.12 -3.01
N THR A 451 -5.31 -32.40 -1.89
CA THR A 451 -6.28 -31.31 -1.74
C THR A 451 -5.56 -29.98 -1.95
N PRO A 452 -5.90 -29.21 -3.00
CA PRO A 452 -5.21 -27.98 -3.31
C PRO A 452 -5.45 -26.91 -2.24
N LYS A 453 -4.44 -26.06 -2.02
CA LYS A 453 -4.46 -24.93 -1.09
C LYS A 453 -4.12 -23.63 -1.81
N ALA A 454 -4.38 -22.50 -1.15
CA ALA A 454 -4.07 -21.18 -1.70
C ALA A 454 -2.59 -21.09 -2.10
N GLY A 455 -2.32 -20.58 -3.30
CA GLY A 455 -0.98 -20.55 -3.89
C GLY A 455 -0.64 -21.74 -4.79
N ASP A 456 -1.40 -22.83 -4.76
CA ASP A 456 -1.19 -23.90 -5.73
C ASP A 456 -1.64 -23.43 -7.13
N LEU A 457 -1.00 -23.95 -8.18
CA LEU A 457 -1.50 -23.77 -9.54
C LEU A 457 -2.34 -24.98 -9.93
N VAL A 458 -3.56 -24.76 -10.41
CA VAL A 458 -4.35 -25.81 -11.06
C VAL A 458 -4.12 -25.79 -12.56
N PHE A 459 -3.87 -26.96 -13.14
CA PHE A 459 -3.71 -27.15 -14.58
C PHE A 459 -4.89 -27.92 -15.14
N TYR A 460 -5.34 -27.51 -16.32
CA TYR A 460 -6.49 -28.10 -16.99
C TYR A 460 -6.10 -28.83 -18.27
N TYR A 461 -6.77 -29.95 -18.51
CA TYR A 461 -6.55 -30.81 -19.68
C TYR A 461 -7.79 -30.83 -20.55
N ASP A 462 -7.59 -30.49 -21.82
CA ASP A 462 -8.63 -30.65 -22.82
C ASP A 462 -8.48 -32.01 -23.49
N THR A 463 -9.49 -32.86 -23.30
CA THR A 463 -9.53 -34.22 -23.83
C THR A 463 -9.63 -34.25 -25.34
N SER A 464 -10.19 -33.22 -25.97
CA SER A 464 -10.34 -33.15 -27.43
C SER A 464 -9.00 -32.89 -28.13
N SER A 465 -8.23 -31.91 -27.63
CA SER A 465 -6.88 -31.59 -28.12
C SER A 465 -5.77 -32.42 -27.48
N ARG A 466 -6.11 -33.29 -26.51
CA ARG A 466 -5.19 -34.11 -25.70
C ARG A 466 -4.01 -33.30 -25.14
N SER A 467 -4.30 -32.09 -24.66
CA SER A 467 -3.27 -31.12 -24.25
C SER A 467 -3.58 -30.45 -22.92
N ILE A 468 -2.53 -30.06 -22.19
CA ILE A 468 -2.66 -29.20 -21.02
C ILE A 468 -2.87 -27.78 -21.55
N CYS A 469 -4.11 -27.31 -21.49
CA CYS A 469 -4.56 -26.16 -22.27
C CYS A 469 -4.72 -24.88 -21.43
N HIS A 470 -4.78 -24.99 -20.11
CA HIS A 470 -5.06 -23.85 -19.25
C HIS A 470 -4.48 -24.00 -17.83
N VAL A 471 -4.35 -22.87 -17.14
CA VAL A 471 -3.84 -22.79 -15.76
C VAL A 471 -4.64 -21.75 -14.96
N GLY A 472 -4.78 -21.98 -13.67
CA GLY A 472 -5.28 -21.00 -12.70
C GLY A 472 -4.52 -21.05 -11.38
N MET A 473 -4.64 -19.99 -10.60
CA MET A 473 -4.15 -19.93 -9.23
C MET A 473 -5.28 -20.35 -8.28
N ILE A 474 -5.01 -21.30 -7.39
CA ILE A 474 -5.90 -21.65 -6.30
C ILE A 474 -5.86 -20.52 -5.27
N ILE A 475 -7.01 -19.96 -4.92
CA ILE A 475 -7.10 -18.82 -3.98
C ILE A 475 -7.52 -19.24 -2.57
N ALA A 476 -8.07 -20.45 -2.43
CA ALA A 476 -8.52 -21.04 -1.17
C ALA A 476 -8.74 -22.55 -1.35
N ALA A 477 -8.89 -23.28 -0.24
CA ALA A 477 -9.29 -24.68 -0.28
C ALA A 477 -10.65 -24.86 -1.00
N PRO A 478 -10.89 -26.00 -1.68
CA PRO A 478 -12.15 -26.26 -2.34
C PRO A 478 -13.36 -26.18 -1.40
N VAL A 479 -14.47 -25.62 -1.87
CA VAL A 479 -15.73 -25.50 -1.12
C VAL A 479 -16.79 -26.35 -1.81
N ASN A 480 -17.34 -27.34 -1.11
CA ASN A 480 -18.33 -28.29 -1.66
C ASN A 480 -17.86 -28.95 -2.97
N GLY A 481 -16.56 -29.29 -3.05
CA GLY A 481 -15.94 -29.88 -4.23
C GLY A 481 -15.64 -28.90 -5.37
N TYR A 482 -16.06 -27.63 -5.29
CA TYR A 482 -15.71 -26.59 -6.26
C TYR A 482 -14.34 -25.98 -5.93
N LEU A 483 -13.46 -25.94 -6.92
CA LEU A 483 -12.20 -25.22 -6.82
C LEU A 483 -12.47 -23.72 -6.71
N GLN A 484 -11.65 -23.05 -5.91
CA GLN A 484 -11.65 -21.60 -5.77
C GLN A 484 -10.44 -21.07 -6.54
N THR A 485 -10.66 -20.40 -7.67
CA THR A 485 -9.57 -20.02 -8.57
C THR A 485 -9.65 -18.57 -9.06
N VAL A 486 -8.50 -18.03 -9.43
CA VAL A 486 -8.37 -16.87 -10.30
C VAL A 486 -7.56 -17.27 -11.53
N GLU A 487 -8.07 -16.94 -12.71
CA GLU A 487 -7.58 -17.43 -14.00
C GLU A 487 -7.53 -16.30 -15.00
N GLY A 488 -6.41 -16.15 -15.70
CA GLY A 488 -6.25 -15.25 -16.83
C GLY A 488 -6.61 -15.93 -18.15
N ASN A 489 -6.91 -15.16 -19.19
CA ASN A 489 -7.26 -15.65 -20.52
C ASN A 489 -8.52 -16.53 -20.49
N ILE A 490 -9.59 -16.01 -19.89
CA ILE A 490 -10.91 -16.62 -19.90
C ILE A 490 -11.82 -15.91 -20.88
N TRP A 491 -12.35 -16.64 -21.85
CA TRP A 491 -13.33 -16.11 -22.79
C TRP A 491 -14.62 -15.68 -22.09
N CYS A 492 -15.08 -14.46 -22.40
CA CYS A 492 -16.33 -13.87 -21.95
C CYS A 492 -17.30 -13.72 -23.14
N SER A 493 -18.60 -13.70 -22.85
CA SER A 493 -19.66 -13.62 -23.86
C SER A 493 -19.66 -12.34 -24.70
N ASP A 494 -18.96 -11.30 -24.27
CA ASP A 494 -18.76 -10.05 -25.02
C ASP A 494 -17.53 -10.08 -25.95
N GLY A 495 -16.96 -11.26 -26.16
CA GLY A 495 -15.85 -11.50 -27.08
C GLY A 495 -14.47 -11.24 -26.50
N ASN A 496 -14.36 -10.67 -25.29
CA ASN A 496 -13.08 -10.39 -24.66
C ASN A 496 -12.58 -11.57 -23.82
N TRP A 497 -11.26 -11.68 -23.68
CA TRP A 497 -10.62 -12.62 -22.77
C TRP A 497 -10.17 -11.87 -21.52
N ARG A 498 -10.51 -12.37 -20.33
CA ARG A 498 -10.34 -11.66 -19.05
C ARG A 498 -9.71 -12.49 -17.97
N VAL A 499 -9.20 -11.81 -16.95
CA VAL A 499 -8.96 -12.40 -15.64
C VAL A 499 -10.31 -12.57 -14.94
N GLN A 500 -10.65 -13.79 -14.56
CA GLN A 500 -11.90 -14.13 -13.87
C GLN A 500 -11.63 -14.90 -12.57
N LYS A 501 -12.55 -14.73 -11.61
CA LYS A 501 -12.61 -15.52 -10.39
C LYS A 501 -13.70 -16.57 -10.50
N PHE A 502 -13.38 -17.81 -10.16
CA PHE A 502 -14.36 -18.90 -10.06
C PHE A 502 -14.46 -19.40 -8.62
N THR A 503 -15.69 -19.43 -8.10
CA THR A 503 -16.00 -20.03 -6.79
C THR A 503 -17.01 -21.17 -6.90
N LYS A 504 -17.74 -21.22 -8.01
CA LYS A 504 -18.74 -22.24 -8.34
C LYS A 504 -18.84 -22.40 -9.85
N ASN A 505 -18.07 -23.32 -10.42
CA ASN A 505 -18.07 -23.63 -11.85
C ASN A 505 -18.00 -25.15 -12.06
N THR A 506 -18.85 -25.68 -12.93
CA THR A 506 -19.02 -27.13 -13.12
C THR A 506 -17.78 -27.83 -13.69
N LYS A 507 -16.98 -27.13 -14.51
CA LYS A 507 -15.71 -27.65 -15.03
C LYS A 507 -14.55 -27.57 -14.03
N ARG A 508 -14.71 -26.80 -12.94
CA ARG A 508 -13.68 -26.52 -11.93
C ARG A 508 -14.06 -27.16 -10.61
N THR A 509 -14.21 -28.48 -10.64
CA THR A 509 -14.46 -29.29 -9.44
C THR A 509 -13.34 -30.30 -9.27
N VAL A 510 -13.07 -30.70 -8.03
CA VAL A 510 -11.96 -31.60 -7.67
C VAL A 510 -12.00 -32.97 -8.37
N ASN A 511 -13.16 -33.36 -8.91
CA ASN A 511 -13.40 -34.64 -9.58
C ASN A 511 -13.62 -34.51 -11.10
N HIS A 512 -13.57 -33.30 -11.67
CA HIS A 512 -13.86 -33.13 -13.09
C HIS A 512 -12.64 -33.52 -13.96
N SER A 513 -12.88 -34.21 -15.08
CA SER A 513 -11.82 -34.65 -16.02
C SER A 513 -11.05 -33.49 -16.65
N TYR A 514 -11.65 -32.31 -16.72
CA TYR A 514 -10.96 -31.08 -17.14
C TYR A 514 -9.83 -30.67 -16.18
N VAL A 515 -9.89 -31.04 -14.89
CA VAL A 515 -8.85 -30.72 -13.91
C VAL A 515 -7.78 -31.80 -13.96
N TYR A 516 -6.62 -31.49 -14.55
CA TYR A 516 -5.53 -32.44 -14.71
C TYR A 516 -4.79 -32.70 -13.39
N GLY A 517 -4.48 -31.63 -12.66
CA GLY A 517 -3.74 -31.70 -11.43
C GLY A 517 -3.32 -30.33 -10.91
N TYR A 518 -2.52 -30.36 -9.86
CA TYR A 518 -2.11 -29.20 -9.10
C TYR A 518 -0.59 -29.18 -8.98
N ALA A 519 0.04 -28.02 -9.21
CA ALA A 519 1.39 -27.79 -8.75
C ALA A 519 1.36 -27.14 -7.36
N SER A 520 2.26 -27.54 -6.48
CA SER A 520 2.52 -26.90 -5.18
C SER A 520 3.90 -26.21 -5.22
N PRO A 521 3.98 -24.97 -5.71
CA PRO A 521 5.25 -24.23 -5.78
C PRO A 521 5.90 -24.04 -4.40
N ALA A 522 7.23 -24.02 -4.37
CA ALA A 522 8.00 -23.64 -3.18
C ALA A 522 8.27 -22.12 -3.21
N TYR A 523 7.38 -21.36 -2.57
CA TYR A 523 7.39 -19.89 -2.52
C TYR A 523 8.36 -19.27 -1.53
#